data_AF-A0AAV0A4Q6-F1
#
_entry.id   AF-A0AAV0A4Q6-F1
#
_cell.length_a   1.000
_cell.length_b   1.000
_cell.length_c   1.000
_cell.angle_alpha   90.00
_cell.angle_beta   90.00
_cell.angle_gamma   90.00
#
_symmetry.space_group_name_H-M   'P 1'
#
loop_
_entity.id
_entity.type
_entity.pdbx_description
1 polymer ?
#
loop_
_entity_poly.entity_id
_entity_poly.type
_entity_poly.pdbx_seq_one_letter_code
_entity_poly.pdbx_strand_id
1 'polypeptide(L)'
;MSIFTPTNQIRLTNVAVVRMKRAGKRFEIACYKNKVVGWRSGVEKDLDEVLQTHSVFVNVSKGQVAKKEDLISAFGTDDQTEICKQVGSASCSITHSHAHRQHQDLCS
;
A
#
# COMPACT_ATOMS: atom_id res chain seq x y z
N MET A 1 11.59 -37.12 10.54
CA MET A 1 10.30 -36.75 9.90
C MET A 1 9.99 -35.33 10.34
N SER A 2 10.32 -34.34 9.50
CA SER A 2 10.14 -32.93 9.82
C SER A 2 9.02 -32.41 8.93
N ILE A 3 7.86 -32.18 9.53
CA ILE A 3 6.67 -31.72 8.82
C ILE A 3 6.93 -30.26 8.43
N PHE A 4 7.39 -30.07 7.20
CA PHE A 4 7.39 -28.79 6.52
C PHE A 4 5.94 -28.53 6.11
N THR A 5 5.09 -28.16 7.08
CA THR A 5 3.75 -27.66 6.76
C THR A 5 3.95 -26.54 5.75
N PRO A 6 3.24 -26.51 4.62
CA PRO A 6 3.33 -25.37 3.71
C PRO A 6 2.89 -24.17 4.53
N THR A 7 3.84 -23.36 4.98
CA THR A 7 3.59 -22.07 5.61
C THR A 7 2.57 -21.40 4.71
N ASN A 8 1.43 -21.03 5.29
CA ASN A 8 0.37 -20.28 4.63
C ASN A 8 0.97 -18.97 4.13
N GLN A 9 1.68 -19.05 3.01
CA GLN A 9 2.37 -17.95 2.39
C GLN A 9 1.25 -17.24 1.66
N ILE A 10 0.62 -16.30 2.36
CA ILE A 10 -0.47 -15.47 1.85
C ILE A 10 0.05 -14.86 0.54
N ARG A 11 -0.37 -15.45 -0.58
CA ARG A 11 0.06 -14.99 -1.89
C ARG A 11 -0.72 -13.72 -2.16
N LEU A 12 -0.11 -12.59 -1.82
CA LEU A 12 -0.49 -11.24 -2.20
C LEU A 12 -0.35 -11.08 -3.74
N THR A 13 -1.11 -11.83 -4.53
CA THR A 13 -0.97 -11.89 -6.00
C THR A 13 -1.55 -10.66 -6.69
N ASN A 14 -2.56 -10.03 -6.09
CA ASN A 14 -3.39 -9.01 -6.74
C ASN A 14 -3.36 -7.63 -6.06
N VAL A 15 -2.27 -7.31 -5.37
CA VAL A 15 -2.13 -6.03 -4.66
C VAL A 15 -1.14 -5.12 -5.37
N ALA A 16 -1.46 -3.82 -5.37
CA ALA A 16 -0.54 -2.74 -5.68
C ALA A 16 0.15 -2.31 -4.37
N VAL A 17 1.45 -2.09 -4.42
CA VAL A 17 2.17 -1.47 -3.32
C VAL A 17 2.47 -0.03 -3.72
N VAL A 18 1.92 0.91 -2.93
CA VAL A 18 2.24 2.33 -3.04
C VAL A 18 3.33 2.64 -2.02
N ARG A 19 4.42 3.25 -2.47
CA ARG A 19 5.59 3.57 -1.65
C ARG A 19 5.71 5.07 -1.49
N MET A 20 5.90 5.54 -0.26
CA MET A 20 6.16 6.95 0.04
C MET A 20 7.37 7.06 0.97
N LYS A 21 8.21 8.07 0.74
CA LYS A 21 9.34 8.38 1.63
C LYS A 21 9.07 9.70 2.33
N ARG A 22 9.06 9.68 3.67
CA ARG A 22 8.81 10.88 4.50
C ARG A 22 9.56 10.78 5.82
N ALA A 23 10.03 11.91 6.36
CA ALA A 23 10.83 11.97 7.59
C ALA A 23 12.01 10.97 7.65
N GLY A 24 12.69 10.77 6.51
CA GLY A 24 13.81 9.84 6.39
C GLY A 24 13.43 8.35 6.37
N LYS A 25 12.15 8.00 6.56
CA LYS A 25 11.64 6.62 6.57
C LYS A 25 10.85 6.32 5.31
N ARG A 26 10.72 5.03 4.99
CA ARG A 26 9.94 4.51 3.87
C ARG A 26 8.66 3.89 4.43
N PHE A 27 7.54 4.27 3.85
CA PHE A 27 6.22 3.76 4.17
C PHE A 27 5.62 3.17 2.91
N GLU A 28 4.95 2.05 3.08
CA GLU A 28 4.35 1.25 2.05
C GLU A 28 2.93 0.88 2.48
N ILE A 29 1.99 0.98 1.56
CA ILE A 29 0.60 0.54 1.78
C ILE A 29 0.22 -0.48 0.72
N ALA A 30 -0.57 -1.46 1.13
CA ALA A 30 -1.13 -2.48 0.25
C ALA A 30 -2.54 -2.05 -0.18
N CYS A 31 -2.70 -1.81 -1.48
CA CYS A 31 -3.96 -1.39 -2.09
C CYS A 31 -4.38 -2.39 -3.17
N TYR A 32 -5.66 -2.39 -3.53
CA TYR A 32 -6.15 -3.14 -4.68
C TYR A 32 -5.85 -2.40 -5.99
N LYS A 33 -5.26 -3.11 -6.97
CA LYS A 33 -4.82 -2.51 -8.25
C LYS A 33 -5.95 -1.78 -9.00
N ASN A 34 -7.14 -2.39 -9.05
CA ASN A 34 -8.29 -1.86 -9.78
C ASN A 34 -8.84 -0.57 -9.14
N LYS A 35 -8.67 -0.42 -7.82
CA LYS A 35 -9.25 0.67 -7.03
C LYS A 35 -8.34 1.90 -6.95
N VAL A 36 -7.02 1.73 -7.04
CA VAL A 36 -6.05 2.86 -7.04
C VAL A 36 -6.27 3.82 -8.22
N VAL A 37 -6.69 3.31 -9.38
CA VAL A 37 -7.01 4.15 -10.55
C VAL A 37 -8.28 4.98 -10.30
N GLY A 38 -9.30 4.38 -9.68
CA GLY A 38 -10.53 5.07 -9.27
C GLY A 38 -10.29 6.13 -8.21
N TRP A 39 -9.41 5.84 -7.23
CA TRP A 39 -8.94 6.79 -6.23
C TRP A 39 -8.26 8.01 -6.85
N ARG A 40 -7.36 7.81 -7.83
CA ARG A 40 -6.72 8.93 -8.56
C ARG A 40 -7.69 9.73 -9.42
N SER A 41 -8.72 9.08 -9.94
CA SER A 41 -9.79 9.75 -10.72
C SER A 41 -10.81 10.47 -9.84
N GLY A 42 -10.72 10.34 -8.51
CA GLY A 42 -11.65 10.96 -7.55
C GLY A 42 -13.05 10.34 -7.55
N VAL A 43 -13.21 9.17 -8.19
CA VAL A 43 -14.49 8.46 -8.32
C VAL A 43 -14.82 7.70 -7.03
N GLU A 44 -13.80 7.14 -6.38
CA GLU A 44 -13.94 6.37 -5.14
C GLU A 44 -13.48 7.20 -3.94
N LYS A 45 -14.35 7.34 -2.92
CA LYS A 45 -14.07 8.09 -1.69
C LYS A 45 -13.81 7.17 -0.49
N ASP A 46 -14.16 5.89 -0.61
CA ASP A 46 -14.10 4.92 0.46
C ASP A 46 -12.74 4.21 0.46
N LEU A 47 -11.89 4.57 1.43
CA LEU A 47 -10.59 3.95 1.61
C LEU A 47 -10.67 2.46 1.93
N ASP A 48 -11.68 2.04 2.69
CA ASP A 48 -11.89 0.64 3.06
C ASP A 48 -12.02 -0.28 1.84
N GLU A 49 -12.54 0.24 0.71
CA GLU A 49 -12.64 -0.52 -0.53
C GLU A 49 -11.34 -0.51 -1.35
N VAL A 50 -10.51 0.52 -1.19
CA VAL A 50 -9.27 0.70 -1.95
C VAL A 50 -8.10 -0.02 -1.28
N LEU A 51 -8.05 0.02 0.05
CA LEU A 51 -6.99 -0.55 0.87
C LEU A 51 -7.28 -2.02 1.17
N GLN A 52 -6.25 -2.85 1.15
CA GLN A 52 -6.39 -4.22 1.65
C GLN A 52 -6.42 -4.26 3.19
N THR A 53 -5.69 -3.35 3.81
CA THR A 53 -5.62 -3.22 5.26
C THR A 53 -5.31 -1.79 5.62
N HIS A 54 -5.82 -1.34 6.77
CA HIS A 54 -5.62 0.02 7.25
C HIS A 54 -4.24 0.20 7.88
N SER A 55 -3.43 -0.86 7.94
CA SER A 55 -2.07 -0.80 8.48
C SER A 55 -1.05 -0.30 7.48
N VAL A 56 -0.26 0.67 7.92
CA VAL A 56 0.90 1.19 7.18
C VAL A 56 2.10 0.31 7.46
N PHE A 57 2.75 -0.17 6.40
CA PHE A 57 3.94 -0.99 6.50
C PHE A 57 5.19 -0.16 6.22
N VAL A 58 6.32 -0.52 6.80
CA VAL A 58 7.64 -0.08 6.34
C VAL A 58 8.08 -0.94 5.15
N ASN A 59 7.66 -2.20 5.13
CA ASN A 59 7.95 -3.13 4.05
C ASN A 59 6.84 -4.18 3.92
N VAL A 60 6.04 -4.10 2.86
CA VAL A 60 4.92 -5.04 2.60
C VAL A 60 5.45 -6.43 2.28
N SER A 61 6.56 -6.54 1.52
CA SER A 61 7.16 -7.83 1.19
C SER A 61 7.68 -8.60 2.41
N LYS A 62 8.09 -7.89 3.47
CA LYS A 62 8.54 -8.47 4.74
C LYS A 62 7.44 -8.50 5.82
N GLY A 63 6.26 -7.92 5.55
CA GLY A 63 5.20 -7.77 6.54
C GLY A 63 5.57 -6.86 7.73
N GLN A 64 6.52 -5.95 7.56
CA GLN A 64 6.99 -5.09 8.65
C GLN A 64 6.08 -3.88 8.80
N VAL A 65 5.31 -3.80 9.89
CA VAL A 65 4.39 -2.69 10.19
C VAL A 65 5.17 -1.48 10.74
N ALA A 66 4.75 -0.27 10.37
CA ALA A 66 5.32 0.96 10.92
C ALA A 66 4.88 1.19 12.38
N LYS A 67 5.80 1.65 13.23
CA LYS A 67 5.44 1.98 14.62
C LYS A 67 4.69 3.30 14.68
N LYS A 68 3.83 3.45 15.68
CA LYS A 68 3.09 4.70 15.93
C LYS A 68 4.01 5.91 16.08
N GLU A 69 5.15 5.75 16.74
CA GLU A 69 6.16 6.81 16.90
C GLU A 69 6.71 7.32 15.56
N ASP A 70 6.94 6.40 14.61
CA ASP A 70 7.39 6.72 13.26
C ASP A 70 6.30 7.43 12.46
N LEU A 71 5.05 6.99 12.63
CA LEU A 71 3.89 7.57 11.98
C LEU A 71 3.65 9.01 12.45
N ILE A 72 3.65 9.23 13.77
CA ILE A 72 3.53 10.57 14.36
C ILE A 72 4.69 11.47 13.91
N SER A 73 5.93 10.96 13.91
CA SER A 73 7.09 11.75 13.48
C SER A 73 7.05 12.11 11.99
N ALA A 74 6.45 11.27 11.15
CA ALA A 74 6.42 11.47 9.70
C ALA A 74 5.18 12.23 9.20
N PHE A 75 4.02 11.93 9.78
CA PHE A 75 2.71 12.42 9.36
C PHE A 75 2.06 13.35 10.38
N GLY A 76 2.59 13.44 11.61
CA GLY A 76 2.00 14.24 12.70
C GLY A 76 0.76 13.60 13.35
N THR A 77 0.40 12.39 12.95
CA THR A 77 -0.78 11.66 13.43
C THR A 77 -0.46 10.18 13.62
N ASP A 78 -1.18 9.49 14.50
CA ASP A 78 -1.16 8.03 14.62
C ASP A 78 -2.34 7.34 13.92
N ASP A 79 -3.26 8.11 13.34
CA ASP A 79 -4.39 7.60 12.56
C ASP A 79 -3.92 6.97 11.25
N GLN A 80 -3.89 5.64 11.20
CA GLN A 80 -3.44 4.93 10.02
C GLN A 80 -4.32 5.20 8.79
N THR A 81 -5.62 5.41 8.98
CA THR A 81 -6.57 5.74 7.91
C THR A 81 -6.21 7.06 7.23
N GLU A 82 -5.93 8.11 7.99
CA GLU A 82 -5.51 9.43 7.47
C GLU A 82 -4.17 9.33 6.73
N ILE A 83 -3.25 8.54 7.27
CA ILE A 83 -1.94 8.29 6.66
C ILE A 83 -2.11 7.56 5.33
N CYS A 84 -2.97 6.55 5.26
CA CYS A 84 -3.28 5.85 4.03
C CYS A 84 -3.89 6.77 2.96
N LYS A 85 -4.75 7.75 3.33
CA LYS A 85 -5.21 8.79 2.38
C LYS A 85 -4.06 9.59 1.81
N GLN A 86 -3.16 10.08 2.67
CA GLN A 86 -2.02 10.89 2.25
C GLN A 86 -1.06 10.09 1.35
N VAL A 87 -0.76 8.85 1.73
CA VAL A 87 0.12 7.97 0.95
C VAL A 87 -0.53 7.58 -0.38
N GLY A 88 -1.83 7.28 -0.40
CA GLY A 88 -2.57 6.90 -1.60
C GLY A 88 -2.73 8.04 -2.60
N SER A 89 -2.86 9.29 -2.13
CA SER A 89 -2.92 10.47 -2.99
C SER A 89 -1.54 10.95 -3.48
N ALA A 90 -0.45 10.51 -2.85
CA ALA A 90 0.88 10.95 -3.25
C ALA A 90 1.21 10.46 -4.68
N SER A 91 1.74 11.37 -5.52
CA SER A 91 2.32 11.03 -6.83
C SER A 91 3.58 10.19 -6.60
N CYS A 92 3.40 8.89 -6.43
CA CYS A 92 4.48 7.96 -6.17
C CYS A 92 4.35 6.72 -7.05
N SER A 93 5.51 6.11 -7.32
CA SER A 93 5.69 4.97 -8.20
C SER A 93 4.96 3.74 -7.64
N ILE A 94 3.84 3.40 -8.28
CA ILE A 94 3.12 2.16 -8.03
C ILE A 94 4.00 1.02 -8.53
N THR A 95 4.48 0.17 -7.63
CA THR A 95 5.35 -0.95 -8.01
C THR A 95 4.49 -2.21 -8.12
N HIS A 96 4.43 -2.83 -9.30
CA HIS A 96 3.65 -4.05 -9.56
C HIS A 96 4.52 -5.31 -9.41
N SER A 97 4.10 -6.26 -8.58
CA SER A 97 4.84 -7.49 -8.27
C SER A 97 4.64 -8.65 -9.27
N HIS A 98 4.02 -8.43 -10.43
CA HIS A 98 3.97 -9.45 -11.48
C HIS A 98 3.74 -8.83 -12.85
N ALA A 99 4.61 -9.19 -13.79
CA ALA A 99 4.57 -8.83 -15.20
C ALA A 99 3.38 -9.51 -15.89
N HIS A 100 2.26 -8.81 -16.01
CA HIS A 100 1.31 -9.02 -17.11
C HIS A 100 0.56 -7.73 -17.40
N ARG A 101 1.10 -6.98 -18.37
CA ARG A 101 0.43 -6.15 -19.38
C ARG A 101 -1.04 -5.80 -19.10
N GLN A 102 -1.33 -4.53 -18.83
CA GLN A 102 -2.33 -3.72 -19.57
C GLN A 102 -2.39 -2.28 -19.04
N HIS A 103 -2.49 -1.35 -19.99
CA HIS A 103 -2.72 0.09 -19.88
C HIS A 103 -1.58 0.97 -19.36
N GLN A 104 -0.71 1.34 -20.31
CA GLN A 104 -0.27 2.73 -20.44
C GLN A 104 -1.51 3.64 -20.46
N ASP A 105 -1.39 4.72 -19.68
CA ASP A 105 -1.84 6.06 -19.96
C ASP A 105 -3.17 6.23 -20.72
N LEU A 106 -4.18 6.71 -19.99
CA LEU A 106 -4.95 7.85 -20.47
C LEU A 106 -5.17 8.81 -19.30
N CYS A 107 -4.07 9.45 -18.89
CA CYS A 107 -4.15 10.87 -18.55
C CYS A 107 -3.91 11.58 -19.90
N SER A 108 -4.90 12.38 -20.29
CA SER A 108 -5.06 13.28 -21.46
C SER A 108 -3.96 13.37 -22.52
#